data_AF-A0A642MSS4-F1
#
_entry.id   AF-A0A642MSS4-F1
#
_cell.length_a   1.000
_cell.length_b   1.000
_cell.length_c   1.000
_cell.angle_alpha   90.00
_cell.angle_beta   90.00
_cell.angle_gamma   90.00
#
_symmetry.space_group_name_H-M   'P 1'
#
loop_
_entity.id
_entity.type
_entity.pdbx_description
1 polymer ?
#
loop_
_entity_poly.entity_id
_entity_poly.type
_entity_poly.pdbx_seq_one_letter_code
_entity_poly.pdbx_strand_id
1 'polypeptide(L)'
;MNIKATNSTAVSKVTADIKIKYRMSTRGTEAVKDVTAEISNDETVVGFFNISKNGVTGFSLHEDHGLTPEEVKQVFQTAIDDCSEVLK
;
A
#
# COMPACT_ATOMS: atom_id res chain seq x y z
N MET A 1 8.72 2.60 26.24
CA MET A 1 7.68 2.00 25.39
C MET A 1 8.33 0.86 24.61
N ASN A 2 8.01 -0.41 24.89
CA ASN A 2 8.59 -1.55 24.17
C ASN A 2 7.65 -1.98 23.04
N ILE A 3 7.76 -1.34 21.89
CA ILE A 3 7.04 -1.75 20.67
C ILE A 3 7.83 -2.89 20.03
N LYS A 4 7.37 -4.13 20.18
CA LYS A 4 7.82 -5.27 19.37
C LYS A 4 6.93 -5.35 18.12
N ALA A 5 7.25 -4.57 17.10
CA ALA A 5 6.61 -4.66 15.78
C ALA A 5 7.58 -5.35 14.82
N THR A 6 7.13 -6.40 14.13
CA THR A 6 7.87 -6.98 13.01
C THR A 6 7.29 -6.37 11.75
N ASN A 7 8.11 -5.65 11.00
CA ASN A 7 7.69 -4.99 9.77
C ASN A 7 8.20 -5.79 8.56
N SER A 8 7.29 -6.12 7.66
CA SER A 8 7.62 -6.70 6.35
C SER A 8 7.38 -5.67 5.25
N THR A 9 8.21 -5.68 4.22
CA THR A 9 8.07 -4.78 3.06
C THR A 9 7.88 -5.57 1.78
N ALA A 10 6.99 -5.11 0.91
CA ALA A 10 6.77 -5.67 -0.41
C ALA A 10 6.66 -4.54 -1.45
N VAL A 11 6.92 -4.85 -2.72
CA VAL A 11 6.79 -3.89 -3.82
C VAL A 11 6.08 -4.55 -4.98
N SER A 12 5.04 -3.88 -5.47
CA SER A 12 4.35 -4.24 -6.71
C SER A 12 4.67 -3.20 -7.78
N LYS A 13 4.93 -3.66 -9.01
CA LYS A 13 5.06 -2.80 -10.18
C LYS A 13 3.72 -2.80 -10.91
N VAL A 14 3.07 -1.64 -10.97
CA VAL A 14 1.79 -1.47 -11.67
C VAL A 14 2.05 -1.24 -13.15
N THR A 15 3.01 -0.37 -13.45
CA THR A 15 3.55 -0.15 -14.80
C THR A 15 5.09 -0.16 -14.74
N ALA A 16 5.76 0.28 -15.81
CA ALA A 16 7.22 0.46 -15.78
C ALA A 16 7.64 1.49 -14.71
N ASP A 17 6.86 2.56 -14.61
CA ASP A 17 7.20 3.75 -13.83
C ASP A 17 6.43 3.79 -12.50
N ILE A 18 5.22 3.21 -12.46
CA ILE A 18 4.35 3.24 -11.28
C ILE A 18 4.58 2.01 -10.41
N LYS A 19 4.82 2.26 -9.11
CA LYS A 19 5.10 1.22 -8.11
C LYS A 19 4.30 1.48 -6.84
N ILE A 20 3.98 0.41 -6.13
CA ILE A 20 3.36 0.45 -4.80
C ILE A 20 4.31 -0.24 -3.83
N LYS A 21 4.77 0.49 -2.83
CA LYS A 21 5.68 -0.02 -1.79
C LYS A 21 4.91 -0.19 -0.49
N TYR A 22 4.67 -1.44 -0.11
CA TYR A 22 3.93 -1.80 1.09
C TYR A 22 4.86 -1.90 2.31
N ARG A 23 4.31 -1.50 3.46
CA ARG A 23 4.83 -1.77 4.79
C ARG A 23 3.71 -2.44 5.59
N MET A 24 3.97 -3.66 6.01
CA MET A 24 3.05 -4.51 6.73
C MET A 24 3.51 -4.60 8.17
N SER A 25 2.60 -4.37 9.12
CA SER A 25 2.92 -4.47 10.54
C SER A 25 2.20 -5.67 11.16
N THR A 26 2.96 -6.43 11.95
CA THR A 26 2.43 -7.45 12.85
C THR A 26 2.63 -7.01 14.30
N ARG A 27 1.69 -7.38 15.18
CA ARG A 27 1.80 -7.13 16.62
C ARG A 27 1.90 -8.46 17.35
N GLY A 28 3.08 -8.77 17.87
CA GLY A 28 3.33 -10.06 18.54
C GLY A 28 3.48 -11.21 17.54
N THR A 29 2.81 -12.34 17.79
CA THR A 29 2.83 -13.55 16.95
C THR A 29 1.64 -13.64 16.00
N GLU A 30 0.82 -12.59 15.89
CA GLU A 30 -0.39 -12.57 15.07
C GLU A 30 -0.11 -12.27 13.58
N ALA A 31 -1.07 -12.64 12.72
CA ALA A 31 -1.14 -12.27 11.31
C ALA A 31 -1.08 -10.74 11.09
N VAL A 32 -0.76 -10.32 9.87
CA VAL A 32 -0.68 -8.90 9.48
C VAL A 32 -1.96 -8.17 9.88
N LYS A 33 -1.83 -7.08 10.65
CA LYS A 33 -2.98 -6.29 11.12
C LYS A 33 -3.24 -5.09 10.23
N ASP A 34 -2.17 -4.40 9.86
CA ASP A 34 -2.23 -3.15 9.13
C ASP A 34 -1.20 -3.17 8.00
N VAL A 35 -1.65 -2.77 6.82
CA VAL A 35 -0.82 -2.54 5.64
C VAL A 35 -0.92 -1.07 5.28
N THR A 36 0.23 -0.43 5.12
CA THR A 36 0.34 0.91 4.57
C THR A 36 1.18 0.84 3.30
N ALA A 37 0.98 1.75 2.36
CA ALA A 37 1.75 1.77 1.13
C ALA A 37 2.01 3.19 0.63
N GLU A 38 3.18 3.34 0.01
CA GLU A 38 3.56 4.49 -0.80
C GLU A 38 3.30 4.14 -2.27
N ILE A 39 2.58 5.01 -2.97
CA ILE A 39 2.42 4.93 -4.42
C ILE A 39 3.42 5.92 -5.02
N SER A 40 4.31 5.43 -5.89
CA SER A 40 5.30 6.25 -6.57
C SER A 40 5.14 6.19 -8.08
N ASN A 41 5.31 7.31 -8.75
CA ASN A 41 5.56 7.40 -10.18
C ASN A 41 7.03 7.77 -10.39
N ASP A 42 7.79 6.91 -11.03
CA ASP A 42 9.25 6.91 -11.04
C ASP A 42 9.85 6.89 -9.62
N GLU A 43 10.47 8.00 -9.21
CA GLU A 43 11.07 8.23 -7.89
C GLU A 43 10.23 9.20 -7.03
N THR A 44 9.11 9.69 -7.57
CA THR A 44 8.24 10.66 -6.88
C THR A 44 7.09 9.93 -6.19
N VAL A 45 6.90 10.17 -4.89
CA VAL A 45 5.71 9.71 -4.18
C VAL A 45 4.51 10.55 -4.60
N VAL A 46 3.49 9.90 -5.13
CA VAL A 46 2.28 10.53 -5.68
C VAL A 46 1.03 10.23 -4.88
N GLY A 47 1.12 9.35 -3.87
CA GLY A 47 0.00 9.04 -3.00
C GLY A 47 0.29 7.96 -1.99
N PHE A 48 -0.73 7.63 -1.21
CA PHE A 48 -0.67 6.62 -0.17
C PHE A 48 -1.92 5.75 -0.16
N PHE A 49 -1.73 4.52 0.30
CA PHE A 49 -2.80 3.58 0.57
C PHE A 49 -2.65 2.99 1.97
N ASN A 50 -3.78 2.68 2.62
CA ASN A 50 -3.78 1.89 3.83
C ASN A 50 -4.98 0.94 3.87
N ILE A 51 -4.79 -0.20 4.53
CA ILE A 51 -5.85 -1.13 4.85
C ILE A 51 -5.55 -1.79 6.20
N SER A 52 -6.58 -2.03 7.00
CA SER A 52 -6.47 -2.70 8.29
C SER A 52 -7.54 -3.76 8.44
N LYS A 53 -7.22 -4.80 9.20
CA LYS A 53 -8.19 -5.86 9.55
C LYS A 53 -9.40 -5.34 10.33
N ASN A 54 -9.28 -4.17 10.94
CA ASN A 54 -10.35 -3.52 11.70
C ASN A 54 -11.24 -2.59 10.84
N GLY A 55 -11.12 -2.66 9.51
CA GLY A 55 -12.10 -2.07 8.59
C GLY A 55 -11.79 -0.65 8.12
N VAL A 56 -10.57 -0.15 8.30
CA VAL A 56 -10.15 1.13 7.69
C VAL A 56 -9.39 0.86 6.41
N THR A 57 -9.94 1.30 5.28
CA THR A 57 -9.26 1.36 3.99
C THR A 57 -9.24 2.80 3.50
N GLY A 58 -8.07 3.30 3.12
CA GLY A 58 -7.89 4.67 2.67
C GLY A 58 -7.00 4.73 1.43
N PHE A 59 -7.35 5.63 0.52
CA PHE A 59 -6.54 6.01 -0.62
C PHE A 59 -6.40 7.53 -0.63
N SER A 60 -5.19 8.00 -0.90
CA SER A 60 -4.90 9.42 -1.08
C SER A 60 -3.96 9.59 -2.25
N LEU A 61 -4.17 10.64 -3.02
CA LEU A 61 -3.29 11.08 -4.08
C LEU A 61 -2.92 12.53 -3.80
N HIS A 62 -1.69 12.91 -4.16
CA HIS A 62 -1.28 14.30 -4.12
C HIS A 62 -2.03 15.11 -5.19
N GLU A 63 -2.14 16.41 -4.95
CA GLU A 63 -2.53 17.34 -6.02
C GLU A 63 -1.51 17.24 -7.15
N ASP A 64 -1.98 17.28 -8.40
CA ASP A 64 -1.15 17.10 -9.61
C ASP A 64 -0.28 15.83 -9.61
N HIS A 65 -0.80 14.72 -9.07
CA HIS A 65 -0.12 13.42 -8.99
C HIS A 65 0.37 12.83 -10.34
N GLY A 66 0.00 13.43 -11.48
CA GLY A 66 0.54 13.09 -12.79
C GLY A 66 0.17 11.72 -13.34
N LEU A 67 -0.84 11.06 -12.75
CA LEU A 67 -1.36 9.77 -13.24
C LEU A 67 -2.60 10.01 -14.09
N THR A 68 -2.75 9.24 -15.15
CA THR A 68 -3.99 9.18 -15.92
C THR A 68 -5.10 8.49 -15.10
N PRO A 69 -6.38 8.71 -15.44
CA PRO A 69 -7.49 8.04 -14.75
C PRO A 69 -7.41 6.51 -14.80
N GLU A 70 -6.82 5.94 -15.86
CA GLU A 70 -6.69 4.49 -16.00
C GLU A 70 -5.57 3.93 -15.12
N GLU A 71 -4.45 4.64 -15.02
CA GLU A 71 -3.37 4.28 -14.08
C GLU A 71 -3.82 4.36 -12.63
N VAL A 72 -4.64 5.35 -12.27
CA VAL A 72 -5.24 5.43 -10.92
C VAL A 72 -6.07 4.18 -10.62
N LYS A 73 -6.91 3.73 -11.56
CA LYS A 73 -7.69 2.50 -11.38
C LYS A 73 -6.79 1.27 -11.24
N GLN A 74 -5.76 1.16 -12.07
CA GLN A 74 -4.82 0.04 -12.01
C GLN A 74 -4.09 -0.02 -10.66
N VAL A 75 -3.61 1.12 -10.16
CA VAL A 75 -3.00 1.22 -8.82
C VAL A 75 -3.96 0.71 -7.75
N PHE A 76 -5.23 1.14 -7.80
CA PHE A 76 -6.20 0.79 -6.78
C PHE A 76 -6.56 -0.70 -6.84
N GLN A 77 -6.73 -1.25 -8.05
CA GLN A 77 -6.98 -2.67 -8.26
C GLN A 77 -5.81 -3.51 -7.73
N THR A 78 -4.57 -3.19 -8.11
CA THR A 78 -3.37 -3.90 -7.64
C THR A 78 -3.24 -3.83 -6.12
N ALA A 79 -3.48 -2.67 -5.50
CA ALA A 79 -3.44 -2.54 -4.04
C ALA A 79 -4.47 -3.45 -3.33
N ILE A 80 -5.68 -3.54 -3.88
CA ILE A 80 -6.74 -4.39 -3.34
C ILE A 80 -6.38 -5.87 -3.50
N ASP A 81 -5.91 -6.27 -4.67
CA ASP A 81 -5.55 -7.67 -4.96
C ASP A 81 -4.40 -8.13 -4.07
N ASP A 82 -3.32 -7.35 -4.00
CA ASP A 82 -2.15 -7.64 -3.17
C ASP A 82 -2.54 -7.79 -1.69
N CYS A 83 -3.35 -6.86 -1.17
CA CYS A 83 -3.74 -6.89 0.24
C CYS A 83 -4.75 -7.99 0.54
N SER A 84 -5.57 -8.39 -0.43
CA SER A 84 -6.50 -9.51 -0.30
C SER A 84 -5.77 -10.85 -0.16
N GLU A 85 -4.53 -10.97 -0.64
CA GLU A 85 -3.71 -12.15 -0.39
C GLU A 85 -3.09 -12.15 1.01
N VAL A 86 -2.71 -10.98 1.49
CA VAL A 86 -2.00 -10.80 2.77
C VAL A 86 -2.93 -10.84 3.98
N LEU A 87 -4.15 -10.31 3.85
CA LEU A 87 -5.12 -10.17 4.95
C LEU A 87 -6.11 -11.33 5.09
N LYS A 88 -5.89 -12.43 4.36
CA LYS A 88 -6.63 -13.70 4.51
C LYS A 88 -6.54 -14.28 5.94
#